data_AF-A0A5B7UP79-F1
#
_entry.id   AF-A0A5B7UP79-F1
#
_cell.length_a   1.000
_cell.length_b   1.000
_cell.length_c   1.000
_cell.angle_alpha   90.00
_cell.angle_beta   90.00
_cell.angle_gamma   90.00
#
_symmetry.space_group_name_H-M   'P 1'
#
loop_
_entity.id
_entity.type
_entity.pdbx_description
1 polymer ?
#
loop_
_entity_poly.entity_id
_entity_poly.type
_entity_poly.pdbx_seq_one_letter_code
_entity_poly.pdbx_strand_id
1 'polypeptide(L)'
;MDESPPDPTAATVAENIRRARARRGKSTYELSALLTEAGHTVSQSALSRMERGLQRVTVSDLMALAVVLDVSPLGLLLPLGDDGAEAVDVTGGGTLPLHRAWSWAQGYEPLNPEGDPRTAAWEFRLYSLPPGLRHLPGNPYLTMEGDE
;
A
#
# COMPACT_ATOMS: atom_id res chain seq x y z
N MET A 1 -21.89 3.21 21.01
CA MET A 1 -20.56 2.63 20.69
C MET A 1 -19.94 3.65 19.76
N ASP A 2 -18.93 4.36 20.23
CA ASP A 2 -18.23 5.40 19.46
C ASP A 2 -17.36 4.69 18.41
N GLU A 3 -17.86 4.56 17.20
CA GLU A 3 -17.11 3.95 16.10
C GLU A 3 -16.17 5.03 15.58
N SER A 4 -14.96 5.08 16.16
CA SER A 4 -13.91 5.95 15.62
C SER A 4 -13.72 5.63 14.13
N PRO A 5 -13.56 6.66 13.27
CA PRO A 5 -13.36 6.44 11.85
C PRO A 5 -12.15 5.53 11.62
N PRO A 6 -12.18 4.67 10.57
CA PRO A 6 -11.05 3.83 10.24
C PRO A 6 -9.80 4.69 10.03
N ASP A 7 -8.64 4.19 10.46
CA ASP A 7 -7.38 4.89 10.24
C ASP A 7 -7.09 5.05 8.74
N PRO A 8 -6.29 6.05 8.32
CA PRO A 8 -6.06 6.38 6.91
C PRO A 8 -5.65 5.18 6.05
N THR A 9 -4.75 4.32 6.56
CA THR A 9 -4.31 3.12 5.86
C THR A 9 -5.43 2.10 5.72
N ALA A 10 -6.24 1.87 6.75
CA ALA A 10 -7.38 0.95 6.67
C ALA A 10 -8.42 1.41 5.62
N ALA A 11 -8.71 2.72 5.57
CA ALA A 11 -9.60 3.30 4.56
C ALA A 11 -9.03 3.14 3.14
N THR A 12 -7.72 3.38 2.98
CA THR A 12 -7.00 3.19 1.71
C THR A 12 -7.07 1.76 1.21
N VAL A 13 -6.80 0.78 2.09
CA VAL A 13 -6.86 -0.64 1.75
C VAL A 13 -8.27 -1.04 1.32
N ALA A 14 -9.30 -0.63 2.06
CA ALA A 14 -10.69 -0.91 1.72
C ALA A 14 -11.06 -0.40 0.31
N GLU A 15 -10.72 0.85 0.01
CA GLU A 15 -10.95 1.47 -1.28
C GLU A 15 -10.17 0.77 -2.40
N ASN A 16 -8.89 0.46 -2.17
CA ASN A 16 -8.04 -0.18 -3.15
C ASN A 16 -8.50 -1.60 -3.49
N ILE A 17 -8.96 -2.38 -2.52
CA ILE A 17 -9.56 -3.71 -2.74
C ILE A 17 -10.80 -3.56 -3.63
N ARG A 18 -11.73 -2.68 -3.25
CA ARG A 18 -12.97 -2.43 -4.00
C ARG A 18 -12.68 -2.02 -5.44
N ARG A 19 -11.76 -1.08 -5.63
CA ARG A 19 -11.32 -0.58 -6.94
C ARG A 19 -10.68 -1.68 -7.78
N ALA A 20 -9.74 -2.44 -7.21
CA ALA A 20 -9.04 -3.52 -7.91
C ALA A 20 -9.99 -4.65 -8.32
N ARG A 21 -10.93 -5.02 -7.44
CA ARG A 21 -12.01 -5.98 -7.74
C ARG A 21 -12.91 -5.49 -8.86
N ALA A 22 -13.41 -4.24 -8.76
CA ALA A 22 -14.32 -3.66 -9.73
C ALA A 22 -13.70 -3.53 -11.12
N ARG A 23 -12.44 -3.09 -11.23
CA ARG A 23 -11.71 -3.01 -12.51
C ARG A 23 -11.54 -4.36 -13.21
N ARG A 24 -11.57 -5.45 -12.44
CA ARG A 24 -11.52 -6.83 -12.95
C ARG A 24 -12.89 -7.44 -13.22
N GLY A 25 -13.96 -6.68 -13.04
CA GLY A 25 -15.34 -7.14 -13.26
C GLY A 25 -15.76 -8.27 -12.33
N LYS A 26 -15.10 -8.43 -11.17
CA LYS A 26 -15.41 -9.51 -10.23
C LYS A 26 -16.46 -9.10 -9.22
N SER A 27 -17.44 -9.95 -8.99
CA SER A 27 -18.31 -9.88 -7.82
C SER A 27 -17.55 -10.24 -6.54
N THR A 28 -18.10 -9.87 -5.38
CA THR A 28 -17.56 -10.32 -4.08
C THR A 28 -17.67 -11.83 -3.90
N TYR A 29 -18.64 -12.48 -4.56
CA TYR A 29 -18.78 -13.94 -4.57
C TYR A 29 -17.62 -14.60 -5.32
N GLU A 30 -17.32 -14.13 -6.54
CA GLU A 30 -16.18 -14.66 -7.31
C GLU A 30 -14.84 -14.41 -6.61
N LEU A 31 -14.66 -13.25 -5.99
CA LEU A 31 -13.45 -12.98 -5.23
C LEU A 31 -13.29 -13.93 -4.03
N SER A 32 -14.39 -14.23 -3.33
CA SER A 32 -14.42 -15.20 -2.23
C SER A 32 -14.06 -16.61 -2.70
N ALA A 33 -14.58 -17.03 -3.85
CA ALA A 33 -14.24 -18.31 -4.47
C ALA A 33 -12.75 -18.38 -4.84
N LEU A 34 -12.21 -17.35 -5.51
CA LEU A 34 -10.80 -17.29 -5.89
C LEU A 34 -9.85 -17.30 -4.68
N LEU A 35 -10.21 -16.60 -3.60
CA LEU A 35 -9.46 -16.63 -2.35
C LEU A 35 -9.47 -18.03 -1.72
N THR A 36 -10.60 -18.72 -1.76
CA THR A 36 -10.72 -20.11 -1.29
C THR A 36 -9.87 -21.07 -2.13
N GLU A 37 -9.88 -20.91 -3.46
CA GLU A 37 -9.01 -21.67 -4.38
C GLU A 37 -7.52 -21.43 -4.10
N ALA A 38 -7.15 -20.22 -3.69
CA ALA A 38 -5.79 -19.86 -3.25
C ALA A 38 -5.46 -20.32 -1.82
N GLY A 39 -6.35 -21.06 -1.15
CA GLY A 39 -6.14 -21.58 0.20
C GLY A 39 -6.38 -20.57 1.33
N HIS A 40 -7.00 -19.42 1.04
CA HIS A 40 -7.28 -18.36 2.01
C HIS A 40 -8.78 -18.05 2.08
N THR A 41 -9.52 -18.78 2.92
CA THR A 41 -10.99 -18.68 2.97
C THR A 41 -11.47 -17.37 3.60
N VAL A 42 -12.09 -16.51 2.80
CA VAL A 42 -12.79 -15.29 3.25
C VAL A 42 -14.20 -15.29 2.69
N SER A 43 -15.22 -15.11 3.55
CA SER A 43 -16.61 -15.10 3.11
C SER A 43 -16.95 -13.86 2.29
N GLN A 44 -17.94 -13.98 1.38
CA GLN A 44 -18.47 -12.84 0.62
C GLN A 44 -18.90 -11.67 1.52
N SER A 45 -19.56 -11.97 2.65
CA SER A 45 -20.00 -10.95 3.62
C SER A 45 -18.80 -10.25 4.26
N ALA A 46 -17.74 -10.99 4.59
CA ALA A 46 -16.50 -10.41 5.10
C ALA A 46 -15.85 -9.48 4.09
N LEU A 47 -15.73 -9.89 2.82
CA LEU A 47 -15.20 -9.03 1.74
C LEU A 47 -16.01 -7.74 1.60
N SER A 48 -17.34 -7.83 1.57
CA SER A 48 -18.22 -6.66 1.49
C SER A 48 -18.07 -5.72 2.71
N ARG A 49 -17.69 -6.22 3.88
CA ARG A 49 -17.39 -5.37 5.05
C ARG A 49 -15.99 -4.78 4.98
N MET A 50 -14.99 -5.54 4.52
CA MET A 50 -13.62 -5.07 4.31
C MET A 50 -13.60 -3.90 3.32
N GLU A 51 -14.29 -4.01 2.18
CA GLU A 51 -14.38 -2.94 1.18
C GLU A 51 -15.10 -1.67 1.66
N ARG A 52 -15.86 -1.76 2.75
CA ARG A 52 -16.52 -0.62 3.39
C ARG A 52 -15.75 -0.10 4.60
N GLY A 53 -14.58 -0.67 4.92
CA GLY A 53 -13.81 -0.34 6.11
C GLY A 53 -14.46 -0.80 7.43
N LEU A 54 -15.51 -1.62 7.38
CA LEU A 54 -16.26 -2.11 8.55
C LEU A 54 -15.66 -3.39 9.14
N GLN A 55 -14.70 -3.99 8.44
CA GLN A 55 -13.96 -5.14 8.92
C GLN A 55 -12.48 -4.93 8.64
N ARG A 56 -11.66 -5.18 9.66
CA ARG A 56 -10.20 -5.14 9.54
C ARG A 56 -9.70 -6.16 8.52
N VAL A 57 -8.74 -5.74 7.71
CA VAL A 57 -7.98 -6.59 6.78
C VAL A 57 -6.70 -7.00 7.49
N THR A 58 -6.48 -8.31 7.65
CA THR A 58 -5.22 -8.81 8.22
C THR A 58 -4.10 -8.76 7.18
N VAL A 59 -2.84 -8.91 7.63
CA VAL A 59 -1.69 -8.99 6.70
C VAL A 59 -1.83 -10.18 5.74
N SER A 60 -2.35 -11.32 6.22
CA SER A 60 -2.63 -12.48 5.37
C SER A 60 -3.73 -12.20 4.35
N ASP A 61 -4.81 -11.51 4.75
CA ASP A 61 -5.85 -11.08 3.82
C ASP A 61 -5.27 -10.18 2.72
N LEU A 62 -4.46 -9.18 3.11
CA LEU A 62 -3.83 -8.24 2.18
C LEU A 62 -2.99 -8.98 1.13
N MET A 63 -2.16 -9.94 1.56
CA MET A 63 -1.32 -10.73 0.66
C MET A 63 -2.15 -11.64 -0.26
N ALA A 64 -3.13 -12.35 0.28
CA ALA A 64 -4.00 -13.23 -0.51
C ALA A 64 -4.82 -12.43 -1.54
N LEU A 65 -5.35 -11.28 -1.14
CA LEU A 65 -6.06 -10.34 -2.02
C LEU A 65 -5.12 -9.80 -3.10
N ALA A 66 -3.89 -9.41 -2.77
CA ALA A 66 -2.93 -8.94 -3.76
C ALA A 66 -2.65 -10.00 -4.84
N VAL A 67 -2.46 -11.25 -4.44
CA VAL A 67 -2.26 -12.38 -5.36
C VAL A 67 -3.50 -12.62 -6.23
N VAL A 68 -4.68 -12.78 -5.63
CA VAL A 68 -5.91 -13.11 -6.36
C VAL A 68 -6.38 -11.96 -7.26
N LEU A 69 -6.18 -10.73 -6.82
CA LEU A 69 -6.46 -9.54 -7.60
C LEU A 69 -5.29 -9.16 -8.49
N ASP A 70 -4.23 -9.95 -8.63
CA ASP A 70 -3.09 -9.68 -9.52
C ASP A 70 -2.57 -8.22 -9.43
N VAL A 71 -2.29 -7.77 -8.21
CA VAL A 71 -1.70 -6.47 -7.90
C VAL A 71 -0.56 -6.64 -6.90
N SER A 72 0.33 -5.65 -6.80
CA SER A 72 1.33 -5.66 -5.73
C SER A 72 0.68 -5.40 -4.37
N PRO A 73 1.25 -5.89 -3.25
CA PRO A 73 0.80 -5.53 -1.91
C PRO A 73 0.81 -4.01 -1.68
N LEU A 74 1.80 -3.30 -2.25
CA LEU A 74 1.88 -1.85 -2.19
C LEU A 74 0.69 -1.17 -2.89
N GLY A 75 0.21 -1.72 -4.00
CA GLY A 75 -0.97 -1.20 -4.72
C GLY A 75 -2.28 -1.34 -3.95
N LEU A 76 -2.31 -2.18 -2.91
CA LEU A 76 -3.40 -2.23 -1.94
C LEU A 76 -3.12 -1.36 -0.72
N LEU A 77 -1.87 -1.27 -0.28
CA LEU A 77 -1.48 -0.60 0.97
C LEU A 77 -1.42 0.94 0.85
N LEU A 78 -1.03 1.46 -0.32
CA LEU A 78 -0.84 2.88 -0.54
C LEU A 78 -1.95 3.50 -1.39
N PRO A 79 -2.26 4.80 -1.19
CA PRO A 79 -3.14 5.53 -2.08
C PRO A 79 -2.63 5.47 -3.52
N LEU A 80 -3.55 5.42 -4.49
CA LEU A 80 -3.21 5.64 -5.90
C LEU A 80 -3.81 6.99 -6.32
N GLY A 81 -2.95 7.84 -6.86
CA GLY A 81 -3.29 9.10 -7.48
C GLY A 81 -2.44 9.29 -8.74
N ASP A 82 -2.89 10.18 -9.62
CA ASP A 82 -2.20 10.49 -10.87
C ASP A 82 -1.18 11.64 -10.67
N ASP A 83 -1.33 12.43 -9.60
CA ASP A 83 -0.42 13.51 -9.23
C ASP A 83 0.48 13.11 -8.06
N GLY A 84 1.80 13.08 -8.30
CA GLY A 84 2.78 12.76 -7.27
C GLY A 84 2.84 13.77 -6.13
N ALA A 85 2.43 15.01 -6.35
CA ALA A 85 2.38 16.06 -5.33
C ALA A 85 1.11 16.02 -4.47
N GLU A 86 0.13 15.19 -4.84
CA GLU A 86 -1.11 15.02 -4.08
C GLU A 86 -0.80 14.65 -2.61
N ALA A 87 -1.39 15.41 -1.68
CA ALA A 87 -1.21 15.17 -0.26
C ALA A 87 -2.00 13.93 0.17
N VAL A 88 -1.31 12.97 0.78
CA VAL A 88 -1.90 11.72 1.26
C VAL A 88 -1.55 11.47 2.72
N ASP A 89 -2.45 10.81 3.42
CA ASP A 89 -2.26 10.43 4.81
C ASP A 89 -1.72 8.99 4.92
N VAL A 90 -0.61 8.83 5.65
CA VAL A 90 -0.06 7.52 6.02
C VAL A 90 -0.22 7.36 7.52
N THR A 91 -0.86 6.26 7.96
CA THR A 91 -1.01 5.98 9.40
C THR A 91 0.35 5.96 10.08
N GLY A 92 0.56 6.87 11.04
CA GLY A 92 1.84 7.06 11.76
C GLY A 92 2.90 7.87 11.01
N GLY A 93 2.73 8.13 9.71
CA GLY A 93 3.61 8.96 8.88
C GLY A 93 3.15 10.40 8.70
N GLY A 94 1.89 10.70 9.01
CA GLY A 94 1.30 12.03 8.81
C GLY A 94 0.84 12.25 7.37
N THR A 95 0.69 13.53 6.99
CA THR A 95 0.33 13.96 5.64
C THR A 95 1.59 14.28 4.84
N LEU A 96 1.75 13.68 3.66
CA LEU A 96 2.92 13.86 2.80
C LEU A 96 2.56 13.71 1.31
N PRO A 97 3.42 14.15 0.38
CA PRO A 97 3.20 13.93 -1.05
C PRO A 97 3.12 12.44 -1.41
N LEU A 98 2.24 12.07 -2.34
CA LEU A 98 2.04 10.71 -2.83
C LEU A 98 3.36 10.05 -3.27
N HIS A 99 4.20 10.77 -4.02
CA HIS A 99 5.48 10.23 -4.50
C HIS A 99 6.44 9.89 -3.35
N ARG A 100 6.42 10.65 -2.24
CA ARG A 100 7.23 10.36 -1.04
C ARG A 100 6.75 9.08 -0.35
N ALA A 101 5.44 8.88 -0.26
CA ALA A 101 4.86 7.66 0.32
C ALA A 101 5.27 6.42 -0.49
N TRP A 102 5.18 6.52 -1.82
CA TRP A 102 5.58 5.45 -2.75
C TRP A 102 7.09 5.22 -2.78
N SER A 103 7.89 6.27 -2.74
CA SER A 103 9.35 6.20 -2.67
C SER A 103 9.81 5.45 -1.42
N TRP A 104 9.23 5.79 -0.26
CA TRP A 104 9.49 5.12 1.00
C TRP A 104 9.07 3.65 0.97
N ALA A 105 7.83 3.35 0.56
CA ALA A 105 7.34 1.98 0.60
C ALA A 105 8.07 1.04 -0.39
N GLN A 106 8.64 1.57 -1.46
CA GLN A 106 9.47 0.82 -2.41
C GLN A 106 10.94 0.67 -1.96
N GLY A 107 11.34 1.28 -0.84
CA GLY A 107 12.68 1.15 -0.27
C GLY A 107 13.72 2.11 -0.87
N TYR A 108 13.30 3.18 -1.55
CA TYR A 108 14.25 4.13 -2.15
C TYR A 108 14.88 5.07 -1.11
N GLU A 109 14.05 5.64 -0.22
CA GLU A 109 14.47 6.61 0.80
C GLU A 109 13.63 6.53 2.09
N PRO A 110 14.20 6.85 3.27
CA PRO A 110 13.43 6.90 4.50
C PRO A 110 12.39 8.03 4.48
N LEU A 111 11.24 7.79 5.10
CA LEU A 111 10.15 8.77 5.19
C LEU A 111 10.58 10.04 5.93
N ASN A 112 11.21 9.85 7.10
CA ASN A 112 11.72 10.88 7.99
C ASN A 112 13.17 10.55 8.36
N PRO A 113 14.19 10.93 7.56
CA PRO A 113 15.58 10.67 7.91
C PRO A 113 16.00 11.46 9.16
N GLU A 114 16.64 10.78 10.11
CA GLU A 114 17.29 11.41 11.25
C GLU A 114 18.82 11.39 11.06
N GLY A 115 19.52 12.45 11.48
CA GLY A 115 20.98 12.51 11.40
C GLY A 115 21.55 12.76 10.01
N ASP A 116 22.71 12.16 9.71
CA ASP A 116 23.38 12.31 8.41
C ASP A 116 22.58 11.63 7.28
N PRO A 117 22.19 12.36 6.21
CA PRO A 117 21.32 11.83 5.16
C PRO A 117 21.87 10.59 4.45
N ARG A 118 23.20 10.50 4.26
CA ARG A 118 23.83 9.36 3.59
C ARG A 118 23.76 8.11 4.45
N THR A 119 24.03 8.27 5.75
CA THR A 119 23.94 7.20 6.74
C THR A 119 22.51 6.69 6.88
N ALA A 120 21.54 7.60 7.06
CA ALA A 120 20.12 7.26 7.16
C ALA A 120 19.60 6.51 5.92
N ALA A 121 19.98 6.96 4.71
CA ALA A 121 19.60 6.30 3.46
C ALA A 121 20.22 4.89 3.34
N TRP A 122 21.47 4.72 3.77
CA TRP A 122 22.14 3.42 3.76
C TRP A 122 21.49 2.44 4.76
N GLU A 123 21.26 2.87 6.00
CA GLU A 123 20.60 2.06 7.03
C GLU A 123 19.18 1.66 6.61
N PHE A 124 18.42 2.61 6.06
CA PHE A 124 17.10 2.32 5.53
C PHE A 124 17.12 1.20 4.50
N ARG A 125 18.00 1.26 3.49
CA ARG A 125 18.13 0.21 2.48
C ARG A 125 18.63 -1.11 3.07
N LEU A 126 19.50 -1.07 4.07
CA LEU A 126 19.99 -2.26 4.76
C LEU A 126 18.84 -3.08 5.37
N TYR A 127 17.88 -2.39 6.01
CA TYR A 127 16.75 -3.01 6.71
C TYR A 127 15.51 -3.23 5.82
N SER A 128 15.40 -2.53 4.70
CA SER A 128 14.23 -2.62 3.82
C SER A 128 14.45 -3.46 2.55
N LEU A 129 15.69 -3.68 2.11
CA LEU A 129 15.99 -4.35 0.84
C LEU A 129 16.92 -5.56 0.99
N PRO A 130 16.70 -6.63 0.20
CA PRO A 130 17.62 -7.76 0.15
C PRO A 130 18.99 -7.31 -0.40
N PRO A 131 20.09 -8.00 -0.04
CA PRO A 131 21.46 -7.56 -0.35
C PRO A 131 21.67 -7.08 -1.79
N GLY A 132 21.19 -7.84 -2.79
CA GLY A 132 21.37 -7.51 -4.22
C GLY A 132 20.57 -6.30 -4.72
N LEU A 133 19.59 -5.80 -3.97
CA LEU A 133 18.79 -4.62 -4.32
C LEU A 133 19.22 -3.36 -3.55
N ARG A 134 20.16 -3.45 -2.62
CA ARG A 134 20.64 -2.28 -1.86
C ARG A 134 21.40 -1.27 -2.72
N HIS A 135 21.85 -1.69 -3.90
CA HIS A 135 22.62 -0.92 -4.87
C HIS A 135 21.75 -0.38 -6.02
N LEU A 136 20.42 -0.52 -5.95
CA LEU A 136 19.52 0.02 -6.97
C LEU A 136 19.81 1.51 -7.24
N PRO A 137 19.69 1.95 -8.51
CA PRO A 137 19.90 3.34 -8.89
C PRO A 137 18.97 4.29 -8.11
N GLY A 138 19.32 5.58 -8.12
CA GLY A 138 18.61 6.62 -7.37
C GLY A 138 17.10 6.64 -7.60
N ASN A 139 16.37 7.17 -6.61
CA ASN A 139 14.92 7.29 -6.62
C ASN A 139 14.42 7.99 -7.92
N PRO A 140 13.63 7.32 -8.78
CA PRO A 140 13.15 7.91 -10.03
C PRO A 140 12.18 9.07 -9.82
N TYR A 141 11.60 9.21 -8.63
CA TYR A 141 10.73 10.33 -8.28
C TYR A 141 11.55 11.63 -8.06
N LEU A 142 12.83 11.55 -7.69
CA LEU A 142 13.67 12.74 -7.49
C LEU A 142 14.10 13.42 -8.80
N THR A 143 14.13 12.67 -9.91
CA THR A 143 14.39 13.27 -11.24
C THR A 143 13.23 14.12 -11.76
N MET A 144 12.05 14.08 -11.12
CA MET A 144 10.88 14.89 -11.48
C MET A 144 10.86 16.25 -10.78
N GLU A 145 11.71 16.47 -9.78
CA GLU A 145 11.82 17.74 -9.02
C GLU A 145 12.87 18.71 -9.60
N GLY A 146 13.51 18.36 -10.73
CA GLY A 146 14.67 19.07 -11.28
C GLY A 146 14.44 19.93 -12.52
N ASP A 147 13.23 19.97 -13.09
CA ASP A 147 12.89 20.79 -14.26
C ASP A 147 11.84 21.86 -13.87
N GLU A 148 12.28 22.87 -13.11
CA GLU A 148 11.66 24.21 -13.06
C GLU A 148 12.74 25.30 -13.14
#